data_AF-A0A355EXH0-F1
#
_entry.id   AF-A0A355EXH0-F1
#
_cell.length_a   1.000
_cell.length_b   1.000
_cell.length_c   1.000
_cell.angle_alpha   90.00
_cell.angle_beta   90.00
_cell.angle_gamma   90.00
#
_symmetry.space_group_name_H-M   'P 1'
#
loop_
_entity.id
_entity.type
_entity.pdbx_description
1 polymer ?
#
loop_
_entity_poly.entity_id
_entity_poly.type
_entity_poly.pdbx_seq_one_letter_code
_entity_poly.pdbx_strand_id
1 'polypeptide(L)'
;MAMKTGLEGKPWYYGAGIGAVLGAIACGIGFYYMVQPIKDEIIAGEQTLADLQSKIQEGRAAKAQLPKFREEIRQLEEELGKLLRILPARRNTPDLLRRIRALAEQGDFALKRFTPKEMTDQEFFSEWPIEIALDGTYHNLALFFDRISRFSRIINIENLQIVATGNPKSPHTL
;
A
#
# COMPACT_ATOMS: atom_id res chain seq x y z
N MET A 1 76.12 26.41 -19.31
CA MET A 1 76.85 25.13 -19.43
C MET A 1 76.62 24.64 -20.87
N ALA A 2 77.52 24.97 -21.80
CA ALA A 2 77.33 24.70 -23.22
C ALA A 2 77.55 23.21 -23.49
N MET A 3 76.50 22.49 -23.91
CA MET A 3 76.64 21.16 -24.48
C MET A 3 77.49 21.30 -25.75
N LYS A 4 78.73 20.79 -25.70
CA LYS A 4 79.52 20.55 -26.91
C LYS A 4 78.82 19.46 -27.71
N THR A 5 77.97 19.86 -28.66
CA THR A 5 77.43 18.95 -29.64
C THR A 5 78.57 18.59 -30.59
N GLY A 6 78.97 17.32 -30.60
CA GLY A 6 80.04 16.77 -31.43
C GLY A 6 79.67 16.74 -32.92
N LEU A 7 79.39 17.92 -33.50
CA LEU A 7 78.99 18.15 -34.89
C LEU A 7 79.98 19.07 -35.63
N GLU A 8 81.13 19.39 -35.03
CA GLU A 8 82.21 20.12 -35.69
C GLU A 8 82.99 19.18 -36.62
N GLY A 9 82.64 19.19 -37.91
CA GLY A 9 83.41 18.54 -39.00
C GLY A 9 82.65 17.58 -39.92
N LYS A 10 81.34 17.33 -39.71
CA LYS A 10 80.53 16.43 -40.55
C LYS A 10 79.79 17.19 -41.67
N PRO A 11 79.59 16.61 -42.87
CA PRO A 11 79.00 17.34 -44.00
C PRO A 11 77.56 17.79 -43.74
N TRP A 12 77.16 18.90 -44.33
CA TRP A 12 75.89 19.64 -44.10
C TRP A 12 74.60 18.79 -44.16
N TYR A 13 74.61 17.66 -44.86
CA TYR A 13 73.45 16.75 -44.96
C TYR A 13 73.06 16.07 -43.64
N TYR A 14 74.00 15.89 -42.69
CA TYR A 14 73.67 15.29 -41.39
C TYR A 14 72.77 16.20 -40.55
N GLY A 15 72.98 17.52 -40.61
CA GLY A 15 72.12 18.50 -39.94
C GLY A 15 70.72 18.53 -40.55
N ALA A 16 70.62 18.45 -41.89
CA ALA A 16 69.34 18.38 -42.60
C ALA A 16 68.56 17.09 -42.26
N GLY A 17 69.26 15.95 -42.17
CA GLY A 17 68.66 14.67 -41.78
C GLY A 17 68.07 14.67 -40.37
N ILE A 18 68.81 15.20 -39.39
CA ILE A 18 68.32 15.32 -38.00
C ILE A 18 67.11 16.27 -37.92
N GLY A 19 67.15 17.40 -38.64
CA GLY A 19 66.03 18.34 -38.72
C GLY A 19 64.77 17.72 -39.32
N ALA A 20 64.89 16.94 -40.39
CA ALA A 20 63.77 16.25 -41.02
C ALA A 20 63.13 15.20 -40.07
N VAL A 21 63.95 14.43 -39.35
CA VAL A 21 63.46 13.45 -38.36
C VAL A 21 62.74 14.15 -37.21
N LEU A 22 63.31 15.22 -36.67
CA LEU A 22 62.64 16.00 -35.61
C LEU A 22 61.33 16.63 -36.09
N GLY A 23 61.29 17.15 -37.32
CA GLY A 23 60.06 17.68 -37.93
C GLY A 23 58.99 16.61 -38.13
N ALA A 24 59.36 15.40 -38.55
CA ALA A 24 58.44 14.27 -38.69
C ALA A 24 57.88 13.82 -37.33
N ILE A 25 58.72 13.76 -36.28
CA ILE A 25 58.29 13.44 -34.92
C ILE A 25 57.32 14.51 -34.40
N ALA A 26 57.63 15.79 -34.59
CA ALA A 26 56.77 16.89 -34.17
C ALA A 26 55.41 16.86 -34.89
N CYS A 27 55.40 16.58 -36.20
CA CYS A 27 54.16 16.39 -36.97
C CYS A 27 53.36 15.17 -36.47
N GLY A 28 54.03 14.06 -36.18
CA GLY A 28 53.39 12.86 -35.64
C GLY A 28 52.73 13.11 -34.28
N ILE A 29 53.40 13.84 -33.39
CA ILE A 29 52.84 14.24 -32.08
C ILE A 29 51.66 15.20 -32.27
N GLY A 30 51.77 16.19 -33.16
CA GLY A 30 50.67 17.11 -33.47
C GLY A 30 49.44 16.39 -34.02
N PHE A 31 49.64 15.43 -34.94
CA PHE A 31 48.56 14.61 -35.48
C PHE A 31 47.92 13.72 -34.40
N TYR A 32 48.73 13.12 -33.53
CA TYR A 32 48.22 12.31 -32.41
C TYR A 32 47.34 13.15 -31.48
N TYR A 33 47.80 14.33 -31.07
CA TYR A 33 47.02 15.24 -30.21
C TYR A 33 45.72 15.72 -30.87
N MET A 34 45.70 15.89 -32.20
CA MET A 34 44.50 16.28 -32.93
C MET A 34 43.48 15.14 -33.05
N VAL A 35 43.94 13.89 -33.13
CA VAL A 35 43.06 12.72 -33.32
C VAL A 35 42.49 12.17 -32.00
N GLN A 36 43.21 12.34 -30.88
CA GLN A 36 42.74 11.92 -29.55
C GLN A 36 41.33 12.45 -29.18
N PRO A 37 41.02 13.75 -29.25
CA PRO A 37 39.71 14.26 -28.84
C PRO A 37 38.55 13.72 -29.70
N ILE A 38 38.80 13.45 -30.99
CA ILE A 38 37.79 12.87 -31.90
C ILE A 38 37.46 11.43 -31.47
N LYS A 39 38.47 10.65 -31.05
CA LYS A 39 38.26 9.30 -30.53
C LYS A 39 37.47 9.31 -29.23
N ASP A 40 37.80 10.24 -28.33
CA ASP A 40 37.09 10.39 -27.06
C ASP A 40 35.62 10.77 -27.27
N GLU A 41 35.33 11.65 -28.23
CA GLU A 41 33.96 12.03 -28.59
C GLU A 41 33.16 10.86 -29.19
N ILE A 42 33.79 10.04 -30.03
CA ILE A 42 33.17 8.81 -30.57
C ILE A 42 32.84 7.84 -29.42
N ILE A 43 33.79 7.59 -28.51
CA ILE A 43 33.57 6.69 -27.37
C ILE A 43 32.46 7.20 -26.46
N ALA A 44 32.43 8.51 -26.17
CA ALA A 44 31.36 9.13 -25.39
C ALA A 44 29.99 9.01 -26.09
N GLY A 45 29.97 9.17 -27.42
CA GLY A 45 28.77 8.97 -28.24
C GLY A 45 28.26 7.52 -28.19
N GLU A 46 29.16 6.54 -28.31
CA GLU A 46 28.82 5.11 -28.22
C GLU A 46 28.27 4.75 -26.83
N GLN A 47 28.87 5.27 -25.76
CA GLN A 47 28.37 5.07 -24.39
C GLN A 47 26.98 5.66 -24.21
N THR A 48 26.75 6.87 -24.74
CA THR A 48 25.44 7.53 -24.69
C THR A 48 24.40 6.72 -25.46
N LEU A 49 24.74 6.20 -26.63
CA LEU A 49 23.87 5.32 -27.40
C LEU A 49 23.52 4.04 -26.65
N ALA A 50 24.50 3.40 -25.99
CA ALA A 50 24.27 2.20 -25.20
C ALA A 50 23.33 2.46 -24.01
N ASP A 51 23.53 3.58 -23.29
CA ASP A 51 22.66 3.99 -22.18
C ASP A 51 21.22 4.27 -22.65
N LEU A 52 21.06 5.02 -23.75
CA LEU A 52 19.74 5.29 -24.33
C LEU A 52 19.05 4.01 -24.78
N GLN A 53 19.79 3.06 -25.37
CA GLN A 53 19.25 1.76 -25.75
C GLN A 53 18.77 0.97 -24.53
N SER A 54 19.53 0.96 -23.42
CA SER A 54 19.10 0.33 -22.16
C SER A 54 17.80 0.93 -21.64
N LYS A 55 17.73 2.27 -21.56
CA LYS A 55 16.52 3.00 -21.11
C LYS A 55 15.30 2.71 -21.98
N ILE A 56 15.49 2.60 -23.30
CA ILE A 56 14.40 2.23 -24.22
C ILE A 56 13.93 0.80 -23.96
N GLN A 57 14.85 -0.14 -23.70
CA GLN A 57 14.48 -1.53 -23.40
C GLN A 57 13.72 -1.63 -22.06
N GLU A 58 14.19 -0.95 -21.02
CA GLU A 58 13.51 -0.87 -19.72
C GLU A 58 12.09 -0.28 -19.87
N GLY A 59 11.96 0.85 -20.58
CA GLY A 59 10.66 1.48 -20.84
C GLY A 59 9.70 0.58 -21.66
N ARG A 60 10.22 -0.19 -22.62
CA ARG A 60 9.42 -1.17 -23.38
C ARG A 60 8.98 -2.32 -22.50
N ALA A 61 9.85 -2.83 -21.62
CA ALA A 61 9.51 -3.89 -20.67
C ALA A 61 8.41 -3.42 -19.69
N ALA A 62 8.54 -2.23 -19.13
CA ALA A 62 7.51 -1.62 -18.27
C ALA A 62 6.17 -1.45 -19.03
N LYS A 63 6.22 -0.98 -20.28
CA LYS A 63 5.02 -0.84 -21.13
C LYS A 63 4.35 -2.19 -21.45
N ALA A 64 5.13 -3.26 -21.60
CA ALA A 64 4.60 -4.60 -21.83
C ALA A 64 3.88 -5.19 -20.59
N GLN A 65 4.23 -4.73 -19.39
CA GLN A 65 3.60 -5.16 -18.13
C GLN A 65 2.33 -4.38 -17.76
N LEU A 66 2.19 -3.14 -18.23
CA LEU A 66 1.00 -2.30 -18.03
C LEU A 66 -0.35 -2.99 -18.28
N PRO A 67 -0.57 -3.77 -19.37
CA PRO A 67 -1.86 -4.44 -19.58
C PRO A 67 -2.17 -5.49 -18.51
N LYS A 68 -1.16 -6.18 -17.95
CA LYS A 68 -1.36 -7.16 -16.87
C LYS A 68 -1.86 -6.47 -15.59
N PHE A 69 -1.19 -5.39 -15.19
CA PHE A 69 -1.60 -4.61 -14.02
C PHE A 69 -3.01 -4.01 -14.16
N ARG A 70 -3.38 -3.54 -15.36
CA ARG A 70 -4.75 -3.07 -15.61
C ARG A 70 -5.79 -4.17 -15.45
N GLU A 71 -5.47 -5.37 -15.92
CA GLU A 71 -6.36 -6.52 -15.76
C GLU A 71 -6.47 -6.95 -14.30
N GLU A 72 -5.38 -6.95 -13.54
CA GLU A 72 -5.41 -7.19 -12.09
C GLU A 72 -6.28 -6.16 -11.36
N ILE A 73 -6.13 -4.86 -11.65
CA ILE A 73 -6.99 -3.81 -11.07
C ILE A 73 -8.46 -4.06 -11.40
N ARG A 74 -8.78 -4.39 -12.65
CA ARG A 74 -10.15 -4.70 -13.08
C ARG A 74 -10.73 -5.89 -12.30
N GLN A 75 -9.94 -6.93 -12.07
CA GLN A 75 -10.35 -8.10 -11.27
C GLN A 75 -10.59 -7.73 -9.80
N LEU A 76 -9.70 -6.94 -9.21
CA LEU A 76 -9.85 -6.44 -7.84
C LEU A 76 -11.10 -5.56 -7.68
N GLU A 77 -11.42 -4.71 -8.65
CA GLU A 77 -12.64 -3.89 -8.65
C GLU A 77 -13.91 -4.76 -8.74
N GLU A 78 -13.90 -5.82 -9.55
CA GLU A 78 -15.02 -6.78 -9.61
C GLU A 78 -15.20 -7.54 -8.29
N GLU A 79 -14.11 -7.97 -7.65
CA GLU A 79 -14.15 -8.63 -6.35
C GLU A 79 -14.66 -7.68 -5.26
N LEU A 80 -14.18 -6.44 -5.25
CA LEU A 80 -14.68 -5.39 -4.36
C LEU A 80 -16.18 -5.17 -4.56
N GLY A 81 -16.64 -5.11 -5.81
CA GLY A 81 -18.07 -5.00 -6.14
C GLY A 81 -18.90 -6.18 -5.62
N LYS A 82 -18.36 -7.41 -5.64
CA LYS A 82 -19.02 -8.59 -5.06
C LYS A 82 -19.09 -8.49 -3.53
N LEU A 83 -18.01 -8.08 -2.88
CA LEU A 83 -17.96 -7.91 -1.42
C LEU A 83 -18.93 -6.82 -0.94
N LEU A 84 -19.00 -5.69 -1.64
CA LEU A 84 -19.95 -4.62 -1.33
C LEU A 84 -21.42 -5.06 -1.47
N ARG A 85 -21.74 -6.06 -2.31
CA ARG A 85 -23.09 -6.65 -2.36
C ARG A 85 -23.40 -7.55 -1.16
N ILE A 86 -22.39 -8.24 -0.63
CA ILE A 86 -22.51 -9.09 0.57
C ILE A 86 -22.58 -8.25 1.84
N LEU A 87 -22.01 -7.04 1.80
CA LEU A 87 -22.09 -6.03 2.83
C LEU A 87 -23.18 -4.99 2.49
N PRO A 88 -24.48 -5.34 2.51
CA PRO A 88 -25.53 -4.42 2.12
C PRO A 88 -25.50 -3.19 3.02
N ALA A 89 -25.00 -2.08 2.49
CA ALA A 89 -24.90 -0.77 3.15
C ALA A 89 -26.27 -0.11 3.43
N ARG A 90 -27.39 -0.85 3.39
CA ARG A 90 -28.72 -0.26 3.55
C ARG A 90 -29.61 -1.01 4.54
N ARG A 91 -29.70 -0.40 5.72
CA ARG A 91 -30.95 -0.02 6.42
C ARG A 91 -32.05 -1.08 6.42
N ASN A 92 -32.01 -1.96 7.42
CA ASN A 92 -33.22 -2.57 8.00
C ASN A 92 -33.34 -2.18 9.48
N THR A 93 -33.22 -0.88 9.78
CA THR A 93 -33.35 -0.29 11.12
C THR A 93 -34.75 -0.45 11.73
N PRO A 94 -35.87 -0.34 10.98
CA PRO A 94 -37.22 -0.46 11.55
C PRO A 94 -37.60 -1.88 12.00
N ASP A 95 -37.18 -2.90 11.27
CA ASP A 95 -37.53 -4.30 11.56
C ASP A 95 -36.82 -4.84 12.80
N LEU A 96 -35.60 -4.36 13.08
CA LEU A 96 -34.86 -4.76 14.28
C LEU A 96 -35.55 -4.23 15.53
N LEU A 97 -35.97 -2.96 15.53
CA LEU A 97 -36.71 -2.36 16.63
C LEU A 97 -38.04 -3.09 16.87
N ARG A 98 -38.76 -3.48 15.80
CA ARG A 98 -40.00 -4.28 15.92
C ARG A 98 -39.75 -5.66 16.52
N ARG A 99 -38.68 -6.35 16.11
CA ARG A 99 -38.33 -7.69 16.63
C ARG A 99 -37.87 -7.64 18.09
N ILE A 100 -37.09 -6.64 18.49
CA ILE A 100 -36.69 -6.46 19.90
C ILE A 100 -37.90 -6.18 20.78
N ARG A 101 -38.82 -5.30 20.34
CA ARG A 101 -40.06 -5.03 21.09
C ARG A 101 -40.94 -6.28 21.21
N ALA A 102 -41.13 -7.03 20.12
CA ALA A 102 -41.88 -8.29 20.16
C ALA A 102 -41.26 -9.33 21.11
N LEU A 103 -39.93 -9.41 21.18
CA LEU A 103 -39.24 -10.32 22.10
C LEU A 103 -39.26 -9.85 23.55
N ALA A 104 -39.24 -8.54 23.78
CA ALA A 104 -39.42 -7.96 25.10
C ALA A 104 -40.85 -8.20 25.63
N GLU A 105 -41.86 -8.18 24.76
CA GLU A 105 -43.25 -8.51 25.12
C GLU A 105 -43.48 -10.02 25.32
N GLN A 106 -42.70 -10.88 24.66
CA GLN A 106 -42.84 -12.35 24.73
C GLN A 106 -42.06 -13.01 25.88
N GLY A 107 -41.29 -12.26 26.65
CA GLY A 107 -40.63 -12.79 27.83
C GLY A 107 -41.09 -12.07 29.08
N ASP A 108 -41.16 -12.81 30.18
CA ASP A 108 -41.46 -12.27 31.51
C ASP A 108 -40.28 -11.43 32.03
N PHE A 109 -39.94 -10.37 31.30
CA PHE A 109 -38.89 -9.40 31.62
C PHE A 109 -39.53 -8.02 31.67
N ALA A 110 -39.22 -7.25 32.71
CA ALA A 110 -39.59 -5.85 32.77
C ALA A 110 -38.45 -5.00 32.18
N LEU A 111 -38.63 -4.55 30.93
CA LEU A 111 -37.71 -3.60 30.30
C LEU A 111 -37.83 -2.25 31.00
N LYS A 112 -36.81 -1.86 31.77
CA LYS A 112 -36.77 -0.58 32.49
C LYS A 112 -36.28 0.56 31.62
N ARG A 113 -35.24 0.33 30.81
CA ARG A 113 -34.62 1.37 29.99
C ARG A 113 -34.15 0.77 28.68
N PHE A 114 -34.42 1.50 27.61
CA PHE A 114 -33.92 1.21 26.28
C PHE A 114 -33.51 2.55 25.66
N THR A 115 -32.20 2.80 25.62
CA THR A 115 -31.64 4.05 25.13
C THR A 115 -30.74 3.76 23.94
N PRO A 116 -31.25 3.91 22.71
CA PRO A 116 -30.40 3.91 21.51
C PRO A 116 -29.48 5.12 21.53
N LYS A 117 -28.19 4.89 21.27
CA LYS A 117 -27.21 5.95 21.05
C LYS A 117 -27.12 6.30 19.56
N GLU A 118 -26.37 7.36 19.26
CA GLU A 118 -26.05 7.71 17.89
C GLU A 118 -25.22 6.61 17.23
N MET A 119 -25.40 6.43 15.92
CA MET A 119 -24.61 5.46 15.16
C MET A 119 -23.18 5.97 15.01
N THR A 120 -22.22 5.08 15.21
CA THR A 120 -20.81 5.37 14.98
C THR A 120 -20.40 4.71 13.67
N ASP A 121 -20.10 5.53 12.66
CA ASP A 121 -19.58 5.05 11.38
C ASP A 121 -18.07 4.81 11.52
N GLN A 122 -17.65 3.58 11.27
CA GLN A 122 -16.24 3.19 11.10
C GLN A 122 -15.93 3.05 9.60
N GLU A 123 -14.65 2.92 9.24
CA GLU A 123 -14.21 2.86 7.84
C GLU A 123 -14.89 1.75 7.01
N PHE A 124 -15.32 0.65 7.64
CA PHE A 124 -15.85 -0.53 6.94
C PHE A 124 -17.23 -1.02 7.46
N PHE A 125 -17.75 -0.45 8.54
CA PHE A 125 -19.03 -0.84 9.13
C PHE A 125 -19.60 0.27 10.02
N SER A 126 -20.91 0.24 10.28
CA SER A 126 -21.56 1.16 11.21
C SER A 126 -22.02 0.39 12.44
N GLU A 127 -21.65 0.87 13.61
CA GLU A 127 -22.12 0.34 14.89
C GLU A 127 -23.35 1.12 15.37
N TRP A 128 -24.34 0.41 15.92
CA TRP A 128 -25.47 1.04 16.59
C TRP A 128 -25.50 0.63 18.08
N PRO A 129 -24.91 1.45 18.97
CA PRO A 129 -24.88 1.15 20.39
C PRO A 129 -26.27 1.35 21.01
N ILE A 130 -26.70 0.38 21.83
CA ILE A 130 -27.98 0.41 22.53
C ILE A 130 -27.76 0.05 23.99
N GLU A 131 -28.16 0.93 24.90
CA GLU A 131 -28.16 0.65 26.33
C GLU A 131 -29.50 0.05 26.76
N ILE A 132 -29.45 -1.07 27.47
CA ILE A 132 -30.64 -1.79 27.92
C ILE A 132 -30.53 -2.03 29.44
N ALA A 133 -31.59 -1.68 30.18
CA ALA A 133 -31.77 -2.08 31.56
C ALA A 133 -33.03 -2.93 31.69
N LEU A 134 -32.89 -4.11 32.29
CA LEU A 134 -33.91 -5.14 32.37
C LEU A 134 -33.95 -5.75 33.77
N ASP A 135 -35.16 -6.00 34.24
CA ASP A 135 -35.44 -6.73 35.47
C ASP A 135 -36.06 -8.08 35.14
N GLY A 136 -35.59 -9.15 35.78
CA GLY A 136 -36.13 -10.48 35.59
C GLY A 136 -35.48 -11.50 36.52
N THR A 137 -35.98 -12.74 36.48
CA THR A 137 -35.33 -13.87 37.17
C THR A 137 -34.05 -14.29 36.43
N TYR A 138 -33.15 -14.97 37.13
CA TYR A 138 -31.90 -15.47 36.52
C TYR A 138 -32.17 -16.41 35.33
N HIS A 139 -33.18 -17.27 35.43
CA HIS A 139 -33.57 -18.17 34.34
C HIS A 139 -34.05 -17.42 33.10
N ASN A 140 -34.86 -16.38 33.31
CA ASN A 140 -35.38 -15.52 32.26
C ASN A 140 -34.24 -14.76 31.55
N LEU A 141 -33.23 -14.29 32.30
CA LEU A 141 -32.05 -13.67 31.72
C LEU A 141 -31.27 -14.63 30.81
N ALA A 142 -31.12 -15.89 31.20
CA ALA A 142 -30.46 -16.91 30.37
C ALA A 142 -31.22 -17.17 29.06
N LEU A 143 -32.55 -17.26 29.13
CA LEU A 143 -33.41 -17.41 27.94
C LEU A 143 -33.33 -16.20 27.01
N PHE A 144 -33.21 -14.99 27.55
CA PHE A 144 -33.03 -13.78 26.77
C PHE A 144 -31.73 -13.81 25.96
N PHE A 145 -30.61 -14.18 26.57
CA PHE A 145 -29.33 -14.31 25.86
C PHE A 145 -29.33 -15.42 24.80
N ASP A 146 -29.97 -16.57 25.06
CA ASP A 146 -30.13 -17.63 24.05
C ASP A 146 -30.97 -17.15 22.86
N ARG A 147 -32.03 -16.37 23.11
CA ARG A 147 -32.83 -15.80 22.02
C ARG A 147 -32.06 -14.78 21.20
N ILE A 148 -31.26 -13.93 21.86
CA ILE A 148 -30.41 -12.92 21.19
C ILE A 148 -29.34 -13.56 20.33
N SER A 149 -28.68 -14.63 20.81
CA SER A 149 -27.62 -15.30 20.06
C SER A 149 -28.11 -15.94 18.75
N ARG A 150 -29.41 -16.21 18.65
CA ARG A 150 -30.07 -16.76 17.45
C ARG A 150 -30.50 -15.72 16.41
N PHE A 151 -30.29 -14.43 16.66
CA PHE A 151 -30.61 -13.41 15.66
C PHE A 151 -29.72 -13.55 14.43
N SER A 152 -30.27 -13.25 13.25
CA SER A 152 -29.54 -13.26 11.98
C SER A 152 -28.59 -12.07 11.80
N ARG A 153 -28.12 -11.45 12.89
CA ARG A 153 -27.25 -10.26 12.89
C ARG A 153 -26.17 -10.39 13.94
N ILE A 154 -25.04 -9.73 13.69
CA ILE A 154 -23.93 -9.65 14.63
C ILE A 154 -24.33 -8.69 15.76
N ILE A 155 -24.34 -9.19 17.00
CA ILE A 155 -24.66 -8.44 18.21
C ILE A 155 -23.52 -8.65 19.18
N ASN A 156 -22.87 -7.57 19.61
CA ASN A 156 -21.88 -7.60 20.69
C ASN A 156 -22.53 -7.13 22.00
N ILE A 157 -22.23 -7.80 23.10
CA ILE A 157 -22.72 -7.43 24.44
C ILE A 157 -21.52 -6.96 25.25
N GLU A 158 -21.49 -5.67 25.53
CA GLU A 158 -20.41 -5.03 26.29
C GLU A 158 -20.95 -4.54 27.64
N ASN A 159 -20.07 -4.51 28.65
CA ASN A 159 -20.36 -3.92 29.97
C ASN A 159 -21.58 -4.52 30.69
N LEU A 160 -21.69 -5.84 30.71
CA LEU A 160 -22.74 -6.53 31.47
C LEU A 160 -22.58 -6.33 32.98
N GLN A 161 -23.59 -5.74 33.61
CA GLN A 161 -23.69 -5.60 35.06
C GLN A 161 -24.98 -6.24 35.57
N ILE A 162 -24.87 -7.19 36.50
CA ILE A 162 -26.02 -7.86 37.13
C ILE A 162 -26.05 -7.49 38.60
N VAL A 163 -27.16 -6.92 39.05
CA VAL A 163 -27.38 -6.51 40.44
C VAL A 163 -28.63 -7.19 40.97
N ALA A 164 -28.53 -7.82 42.14
CA ALA A 164 -29.70 -8.37 42.81
C ALA A 164 -30.59 -7.22 43.31
N THR A 165 -31.84 -7.17 42.85
CA THR A 165 -32.80 -6.19 43.34
C THR A 165 -33.37 -6.71 44.65
N GLY A 166 -32.99 -6.07 45.76
CA GLY A 166 -33.32 -6.51 47.12
C GLY A 166 -34.81 -6.36 47.44
N ASN A 167 -35.64 -7.29 47.00
CA ASN A 167 -36.92 -7.59 47.63
C ASN A 167 -37.35 -9.04 47.33
N PRO A 168 -36.84 -10.03 48.08
CA PRO A 168 -37.29 -11.41 47.95
C PRO A 168 -38.69 -11.54 48.57
N LYS A 169 -39.74 -11.24 47.80
CA LYS A 169 -41.10 -11.68 48.12
C LYS A 169 -41.46 -12.94 47.33
N SER A 170 -40.90 -14.07 47.73
CA SER A 170 -41.61 -15.37 47.68
C SER A 170 -40.81 -16.50 48.35
N PRO A 171 -41.47 -17.42 49.07
CA PRO A 171 -40.86 -18.35 50.02
C PRO A 171 -40.74 -19.76 49.42
N HIS A 172 -39.93 -19.95 48.39
CA HIS A 172 -39.72 -21.27 47.80
C HIS A 172 -38.23 -21.59 47.69
N THR A 173 -37.66 -21.93 48.84
CA THR A 173 -36.52 -22.85 48.93
C THR A 173 -37.09 -24.14 49.52
N LEU A 174 -37.12 -25.22 48.73
CA LEU A 174 -37.08 -26.60 49.22
C LEU A 174 -35.64 -27.07 49.07
#